data_AF-G1XDW3-F1
#
_entry.id   AF-G1XDW3-F1
#
_cell.length_a   1.000
_cell.length_b   1.000
_cell.length_c   1.000
_cell.angle_alpha   90.00
_cell.angle_beta   90.00
_cell.angle_gamma   90.00
#
_symmetry.space_group_name_H-M   'P 1'
#
loop_
_entity.id
_entity.type
_entity.pdbx_description
1 polymer ?
#
loop_
_entity_poly.entity_id
_entity_poly.type
_entity_poly.pdbx_seq_one_letter_code
_entity_poly.pdbx_strand_id
1 'polypeptide(L)'
;MALPNRYAPIAADALNETQKEIHDFLAESIGQYFNQIFTIQDPESEALVGPFTQFLYLPKPIASGYFANGSSLSNIVEFPLRCREIAILAVGQYYKADYELYSHSRVAKQVGVEDHQIENILNGKPPGGTQQEQASWQIARALVEQRPIIS
;
A
#
# COMPACT_ATOMS: atom_id res chain seq x y z
N MET A 1 -3.79 -16.78 -18.17
CA MET A 1 -3.57 -17.65 -17.00
C MET A 1 -2.97 -16.77 -15.91
N ALA A 2 -3.70 -16.49 -14.83
CA ALA A 2 -3.14 -15.73 -13.72
C ALA A 2 -1.93 -16.52 -13.17
N LEU A 3 -0.81 -15.83 -12.90
CA LEU A 3 0.33 -16.48 -12.28
C LEU A 3 -0.13 -17.10 -10.95
N PRO A 4 0.25 -18.35 -10.64
CA PRO A 4 -0.08 -18.95 -9.35
C PRO A 4 0.46 -18.04 -8.25
N ASN A 5 -0.38 -17.81 -7.23
CA ASN A 5 0.00 -16.95 -6.12
C ASN A 5 1.23 -17.57 -5.43
N ARG A 6 2.38 -16.88 -5.47
CA ARG A 6 3.65 -17.41 -4.92
C ARG A 6 3.49 -17.85 -3.47
N TYR A 7 2.66 -17.12 -2.73
CA TYR A 7 2.20 -17.45 -1.39
C TYR A 7 0.69 -17.64 -1.44
N ALA A 8 0.23 -18.86 -1.26
CA ALA A 8 -1.19 -19.17 -1.27
C ALA A 8 -1.89 -18.50 -0.06
N PRO A 9 -3.05 -17.86 -0.24
CA PRO A 9 -3.91 -17.50 0.88
C PRO A 9 -4.26 -18.75 1.70
N ILE A 10 -4.36 -18.60 3.01
CA ILE A 10 -4.73 -19.66 3.95
C ILE A 10 -6.00 -19.19 4.64
N ALA A 11 -7.06 -20.00 4.60
CA ALA A 11 -8.31 -19.73 5.30
C ALA A 11 -8.06 -19.63 6.81
N ALA A 12 -8.81 -18.77 7.50
CA ALA A 12 -8.57 -18.49 8.91
C ALA A 12 -8.71 -19.74 9.81
N ASP A 13 -9.58 -20.68 9.42
CA ASP A 13 -9.81 -21.95 10.10
C ASP A 13 -8.72 -23.01 9.85
N ALA A 14 -7.84 -22.78 8.87
CA ALA A 14 -6.74 -23.66 8.49
C ALA A 14 -5.37 -23.17 8.98
N LEU A 15 -5.31 -22.04 9.70
CA LEU A 15 -4.07 -21.48 10.25
C LEU A 15 -3.52 -22.33 11.40
N ASN A 16 -2.20 -22.52 11.42
CA ASN A 16 -1.53 -22.99 12.64
C ASN A 16 -1.40 -21.86 13.68
N GLU A 17 -0.97 -22.18 14.90
CA GLU A 17 -0.87 -21.21 16.01
C GLU A 17 -0.02 -19.97 15.66
N THR A 18 1.16 -20.15 15.06
CA THR A 18 2.04 -19.03 14.67
C THR A 18 1.40 -18.16 13.58
N GLN A 19 0.77 -18.79 12.59
CA GLN A 19 0.07 -18.10 11.51
C GLN A 19 -1.14 -17.34 12.03
N LYS A 20 -1.88 -17.91 12.98
CA LYS A 20 -3.02 -17.27 13.62
C LYS A 20 -2.61 -16.00 14.35
N GLU A 21 -1.51 -16.02 15.09
CA GLU A 21 -1.02 -14.81 15.75
C GLU A 21 -0.67 -13.69 14.77
N ILE A 22 -0.05 -14.01 13.63
CA ILE A 22 0.27 -13.04 12.60
C ILE A 22 -1.01 -12.55 11.92
N HIS A 23 -1.90 -13.47 11.56
CA HIS A 23 -3.19 -13.16 10.96
C HIS A 23 -3.98 -12.16 11.82
N ASP A 24 -4.17 -12.47 13.10
CA ASP A 24 -4.96 -11.64 14.01
C ASP A 24 -4.30 -10.27 14.21
N PHE A 25 -2.96 -10.22 14.33
CA PHE A 25 -2.21 -8.96 14.37
C PHE A 25 -2.41 -8.11 13.12
N LEU A 26 -2.37 -8.70 11.92
CA LEU A 26 -2.54 -7.98 10.66
C LEU A 26 -3.98 -7.55 10.43
N ALA A 27 -4.95 -8.42 10.72
CA ALA A 27 -6.37 -8.09 10.62
C ALA A 27 -6.74 -6.92 11.55
N GLU A 28 -6.19 -6.89 12.78
CA GLU A 28 -6.39 -5.78 13.71
C GLU A 28 -5.65 -4.51 13.25
N SER A 29 -4.34 -4.62 13.01
CA SER A 29 -3.49 -3.45 12.75
C SER A 29 -3.78 -2.78 11.41
N ILE A 30 -4.00 -3.56 10.35
CA ILE A 30 -4.27 -3.06 9.00
C ILE A 30 -5.76 -2.73 8.85
N GLY A 31 -6.62 -3.58 9.44
CA GLY A 31 -8.05 -3.42 9.34
C GLY A 31 -8.55 -2.08 9.87
N GLN A 32 -7.95 -1.58 10.96
CA GLN A 32 -8.29 -0.25 11.50
C GLN A 32 -8.12 0.88 10.48
N TYR A 33 -7.12 0.79 9.60
CA TYR A 33 -6.84 1.85 8.62
C TYR A 33 -7.52 1.62 7.27
N PHE A 34 -7.67 0.36 6.84
CA PHE A 34 -7.95 0.06 5.43
C PHE A 34 -9.18 -0.81 5.16
N ASN A 35 -9.80 -1.45 6.17
CA ASN A 35 -10.85 -2.45 5.93
C ASN A 35 -12.10 -1.89 5.22
N GLN A 36 -12.29 -0.58 5.26
CA GLN A 36 -13.39 0.12 4.57
C GLN A 36 -12.99 0.75 3.23
N ILE A 37 -11.71 0.68 2.86
CA ILE A 37 -11.15 1.35 1.68
C ILE A 37 -10.92 0.34 0.56
N PHE A 38 -10.28 -0.78 0.88
CA PHE A 38 -10.01 -1.88 -0.05
C PHE A 38 -9.98 -3.22 0.68
N THR A 39 -10.11 -4.30 -0.10
CA THR A 39 -10.22 -5.66 0.45
C THR A 39 -8.87 -6.14 0.99
N ILE A 40 -8.82 -6.45 2.28
CA ILE A 40 -7.63 -7.03 2.95
C ILE A 40 -7.81 -8.50 3.33
N GLN A 41 -9.07 -8.95 3.44
CA GLN A 41 -9.46 -10.33 3.72
C GLN A 41 -10.56 -10.77 2.76
N ASP A 42 -10.52 -12.05 2.40
CA ASP A 42 -11.63 -12.72 1.72
C ASP A 42 -12.86 -12.77 2.65
N PRO A 43 -14.06 -12.38 2.20
CA PRO A 43 -15.22 -12.24 3.06
C PRO A 43 -15.80 -13.59 3.54
N GLU A 44 -15.47 -14.71 2.89
CA GLU A 44 -16.00 -16.03 3.24
C GLU A 44 -15.02 -16.82 4.11
N SER A 45 -13.76 -16.87 3.69
CA SER A 45 -12.70 -17.66 4.34
C SER A 45 -11.88 -16.87 5.36
N GLU A 46 -12.09 -15.55 5.44
CA GLU A 46 -11.29 -14.59 6.21
C GLU A 46 -9.79 -14.59 5.87
N ALA A 47 -9.39 -15.29 4.80
CA ALA A 47 -8.01 -15.37 4.38
C ALA A 47 -7.48 -13.98 4.02
N LEU A 48 -6.29 -13.62 4.52
CA LEU A 48 -5.59 -12.42 4.06
C LEU A 48 -5.38 -12.48 2.55
N VAL A 49 -5.57 -11.36 1.85
CA VAL A 49 -5.37 -11.26 0.39
C VAL A 49 -4.26 -10.29 0.00
N GLY A 50 -3.88 -10.28 -1.27
CA GLY A 50 -2.89 -9.35 -1.80
C GLY A 50 -1.50 -9.55 -1.17
N PRO A 51 -0.78 -8.47 -0.82
CA PRO A 51 0.57 -8.54 -0.26
C PRO A 51 0.58 -9.02 1.19
N PHE A 52 -0.58 -9.27 1.81
CA PHE A 52 -0.66 -9.69 3.20
C PHE A 52 -0.48 -11.20 3.37
N THR A 53 -0.78 -12.00 2.33
CA THR A 53 -0.65 -13.47 2.36
C THR A 53 0.76 -13.93 2.72
N GLN A 54 1.78 -13.25 2.19
CA GLN A 54 3.18 -13.64 2.36
C GLN A 54 3.65 -13.57 3.82
N PHE A 55 3.04 -12.70 4.65
CA PHE A 55 3.46 -12.56 6.05
C PHE A 55 3.12 -13.80 6.90
N LEU A 56 2.13 -14.61 6.49
CA LEU A 56 1.83 -15.90 7.12
C LEU A 56 2.95 -16.93 6.94
N TYR A 57 3.91 -16.66 6.06
CA TYR A 57 5.07 -17.51 5.78
C TYR A 57 6.37 -16.94 6.39
N LEU A 58 6.27 -15.86 7.17
CA LEU A 58 7.41 -15.19 7.80
C LEU A 58 7.33 -15.29 9.33
N PRO A 59 8.47 -15.24 10.04
CA PRO A 59 8.48 -15.07 11.49
C PRO A 59 7.74 -13.78 11.91
N LYS A 60 6.95 -13.86 12.98
CA LYS A 60 6.17 -12.74 13.53
C LYS A 60 6.97 -11.43 13.70
N PRO A 61 8.22 -11.42 14.20
CA PRO A 61 8.98 -10.17 14.33
C PRO A 61 9.23 -9.45 13.00
N ILE A 62 9.36 -10.17 11.89
CA ILE A 62 9.54 -9.58 10.55
C ILE A 62 8.24 -8.90 10.10
N ALA A 63 7.11 -9.59 10.26
CA ALA A 63 5.81 -9.01 9.95
C ALA A 63 5.55 -7.76 10.79
N SER A 64 5.63 -7.86 12.12
CA SER A 64 5.38 -6.72 13.02
C SER A 64 6.32 -5.53 12.76
N GLY A 65 7.61 -5.77 12.49
CA GLY A 65 8.55 -4.71 12.16
C GLY A 65 8.21 -3.95 10.87
N TYR A 66 7.75 -4.68 9.84
CA TYR A 66 7.32 -4.07 8.57
C TYR A 66 6.15 -3.09 8.79
N PHE A 67 5.12 -3.50 9.53
CA PHE A 67 3.95 -2.66 9.80
C PHE A 67 4.24 -1.52 10.78
N ALA A 68 5.10 -1.74 11.78
CA ALA A 68 5.54 -0.68 12.70
C ALA A 68 6.28 0.44 11.95
N ASN A 69 7.08 0.08 10.95
CA ASN A 69 7.75 1.06 10.08
C ASN A 69 6.73 1.87 9.26
N GLY A 70 5.77 1.20 8.61
CA GLY A 70 4.69 1.87 7.87
C GLY A 70 3.86 2.82 8.74
N SER A 71 3.45 2.36 9.93
CA SER A 71 2.71 3.19 10.91
C SER A 71 3.53 4.41 11.33
N SER A 72 4.83 4.26 11.57
CA SER A 72 5.71 5.36 11.94
C SER A 72 5.80 6.42 10.84
N LEU A 73 5.92 6.01 9.57
CA LEU A 73 5.87 6.92 8.43
C LEU A 73 4.51 7.63 8.31
N SER A 74 3.42 6.94 8.67
CA SER A 74 2.07 7.52 8.64
C SER A 74 1.84 8.61 9.70
N ASN A 75 2.73 8.77 10.67
CA ASN A 75 2.61 9.78 11.72
C ASN A 75 3.40 11.08 11.44
N ILE A 76 4.10 11.19 10.30
CA ILE A 76 4.89 12.39 9.93
C ILE A 76 3.96 13.54 9.51
N VAL A 77 3.69 14.48 10.40
CA VAL A 77 2.71 15.56 10.20
C VAL A 77 3.07 16.47 9.02
N GLU A 78 4.36 16.70 8.79
CA GLU A 78 4.91 17.56 7.74
C GLU A 78 4.76 16.96 6.33
N PHE A 79 4.36 15.69 6.23
CA PHE A 79 4.07 15.02 4.96
C PHE A 79 2.56 14.79 4.83
N PRO A 80 1.80 15.70 4.19
CA PRO A 80 0.34 15.62 4.12
C PRO A 80 -0.17 14.34 3.46
N LEU A 81 -1.33 13.85 3.89
CA LEU A 81 -1.92 12.60 3.39
C LEU A 81 -2.05 12.57 1.86
N ARG A 82 -2.53 13.65 1.23
CA ARG A 82 -2.61 13.76 -0.24
C ARG A 82 -1.25 13.55 -0.90
N CYS A 83 -0.19 14.15 -0.36
CA CYS A 83 1.16 14.02 -0.89
C CYS A 83 1.69 12.58 -0.71
N ARG A 84 1.41 11.93 0.42
CA ARG A 84 1.78 10.53 0.64
C ARG A 84 1.18 9.60 -0.42
N GLU A 85 -0.12 9.71 -0.65
CA GLU A 85 -0.81 8.88 -1.65
C GLU A 85 -0.30 9.17 -3.06
N ILE A 86 0.02 10.43 -3.39
CA ILE A 86 0.66 10.78 -4.65
C ILE A 86 2.03 10.10 -4.81
N ALA A 87 2.87 10.12 -3.77
CA ALA A 87 4.17 9.44 -3.79
C ALA A 87 4.02 7.92 -3.93
N ILE A 88 3.10 7.31 -3.18
CA ILE A 88 2.82 5.87 -3.24
C ILE A 88 2.35 5.48 -4.64
N LEU A 89 1.39 6.20 -5.22
CA LEU A 89 0.91 5.95 -6.58
C LEU A 89 2.01 6.13 -7.63
N ALA A 90 2.91 7.11 -7.47
CA ALA A 90 4.02 7.33 -8.38
C ALA A 90 5.01 6.14 -8.38
N VAL A 91 5.32 5.60 -7.19
CA VAL A 91 6.18 4.41 -7.02
C VAL A 91 5.48 3.17 -7.58
N GLY A 92 4.21 2.96 -7.20
CA GLY A 92 3.40 1.83 -7.69
C GLY A 92 3.27 1.83 -9.21
N GLN A 93 3.09 3.01 -9.82
CA GLN A 93 3.00 3.14 -11.27
C GLN A 93 4.31 2.78 -11.96
N TYR A 94 5.45 3.21 -11.40
CA TYR A 94 6.77 2.89 -11.95
C TYR A 94 7.03 1.38 -11.97
N TYR A 95 6.75 0.70 -10.85
CA TYR A 95 6.96 -0.74 -10.73
C TYR A 95 5.83 -1.60 -11.28
N LYS A 96 4.75 -0.99 -11.80
CA LYS A 96 3.53 -1.68 -12.25
C LYS A 96 2.94 -2.59 -11.15
N ALA A 97 2.87 -2.06 -9.94
CA ALA A 97 2.37 -2.77 -8.77
C ALA A 97 0.83 -2.72 -8.73
N ASP A 98 0.17 -3.63 -9.44
CA ASP A 98 -1.29 -3.59 -9.62
C ASP A 98 -2.10 -3.52 -8.32
N TYR A 99 -1.71 -4.28 -7.30
CA TYR A 99 -2.38 -4.24 -6.00
C TYR A 99 -2.22 -2.87 -5.33
N GLU A 100 -1.00 -2.33 -5.33
CA GLU A 100 -0.68 -1.01 -4.77
C GLU A 100 -1.51 0.09 -5.46
N LEU A 101 -1.59 0.04 -6.79
CA LEU A 101 -2.36 0.99 -7.58
C LEU A 101 -3.86 0.89 -7.30
N TYR A 102 -4.39 -0.33 -7.17
CA TYR A 102 -5.77 -0.57 -6.80
C TYR A 102 -6.10 -0.03 -5.39
N SER A 103 -5.29 -0.39 -4.38
CA SER A 103 -5.54 -0.03 -2.99
C SER A 103 -5.37 1.47 -2.75
N HIS A 104 -4.25 2.03 -3.18
CA HIS A 104 -3.92 3.43 -2.92
C HIS A 104 -4.65 4.42 -3.80
N SER A 105 -5.18 4.01 -4.97
CA SER A 105 -6.11 4.89 -5.71
C SER A 105 -7.40 5.15 -4.91
N ARG A 106 -7.82 4.19 -4.08
CA ARG A 106 -9.01 4.34 -3.22
C ARG A 106 -8.71 5.19 -1.99
N VAL A 107 -7.55 4.97 -1.36
CA VAL A 107 -7.07 5.80 -0.25
C VAL A 107 -6.88 7.25 -0.71
N ALA A 108 -6.24 7.46 -1.86
CA ALA A 108 -6.05 8.78 -2.48
C ALA A 108 -7.36 9.56 -2.64
N LYS A 109 -8.42 8.92 -3.17
CA LYS A 109 -9.75 9.53 -3.29
C LYS A 109 -10.32 9.93 -1.94
N GLN A 110 -10.20 9.06 -0.93
CA GLN A 110 -10.74 9.32 0.40
C GLN A 110 -10.06 10.51 1.09
N VAL A 111 -8.76 10.71 0.84
CA VAL A 111 -8.01 11.87 1.37
C VAL A 111 -8.12 13.11 0.47
N GLY A 112 -8.94 13.06 -0.59
CA GLY A 112 -9.29 14.20 -1.43
C GLY A 112 -8.36 14.44 -2.62
N VAL A 113 -7.56 13.47 -3.05
CA VAL A 113 -6.87 13.54 -4.35
C VAL A 113 -7.90 13.38 -5.45
N GLU A 114 -7.92 14.29 -6.42
CA GLU A 114 -8.95 14.30 -7.45
C GLU A 114 -8.73 13.19 -8.48
N ASP A 115 -9.82 12.69 -9.09
CA ASP A 115 -9.77 11.60 -10.07
C ASP A 115 -8.81 11.88 -11.23
N HIS A 116 -8.78 13.13 -11.72
CA HIS A 116 -7.90 13.54 -12.80
C HIS A 116 -6.41 13.51 -12.39
N GLN A 117 -6.10 13.82 -11.12
CA GLN A 117 -4.73 13.76 -10.59
C GLN A 117 -4.28 12.30 -10.50
N ILE A 118 -5.15 11.40 -10.00
CA ILE A 118 -4.90 9.96 -9.94
C ILE A 118 -4.66 9.41 -11.34
N GLU A 119 -5.54 9.72 -12.30
CA GLU A 119 -5.40 9.28 -13.69
C GLU A 119 -4.08 9.74 -14.31
N ASN A 120 -3.67 10.99 -14.07
CA ASN A 120 -2.37 11.48 -14.52
C ASN A 120 -1.22 10.64 -13.97
N ILE A 121 -1.21 10.39 -12.65
CA ILE A 121 -0.15 9.60 -12.01
C ILE A 121 -0.11 8.18 -12.58
N LEU A 122 -1.27 7.53 -12.74
CA LEU A 122 -1.38 6.18 -13.31
C LEU A 122 -0.84 6.11 -14.76
N ASN A 123 -0.96 7.21 -15.51
CA ASN A 123 -0.38 7.37 -16.85
C ASN A 123 1.09 7.84 -16.84
N GLY A 124 1.74 7.90 -15.67
CA GLY A 124 3.13 8.33 -15.53
C GLY A 124 3.34 9.83 -15.75
N LYS A 125 2.29 10.65 -15.58
CA LYS A 125 2.33 12.10 -15.73
C LYS A 125 2.29 12.80 -14.36
N PRO A 126 2.77 14.04 -14.25
CA PRO A 126 2.64 14.83 -13.04
C PRO A 126 1.16 14.97 -12.63
N PRO A 127 0.83 14.95 -11.32
CA PRO A 127 -0.55 15.03 -10.86
C PRO A 127 -1.22 16.37 -11.17
N GLY A 128 -0.45 17.45 -11.33
CA GLY A 128 -0.97 18.81 -11.20
C GLY A 128 -1.17 19.20 -9.73
N GLY A 129 -2.05 20.16 -9.46
CA GLY A 129 -2.36 20.59 -8.09
C GLY A 129 -1.30 21.51 -7.48
N THR A 130 -1.11 21.39 -6.16
CA THR A 130 -0.22 22.28 -5.40
C THR A 130 1.26 22.02 -5.69
N GLN A 131 2.13 22.99 -5.35
CA GLN A 131 3.58 22.81 -5.48
C GLN A 131 4.10 21.62 -4.66
N GLN A 132 3.54 21.39 -3.47
CA GLN A 132 3.94 20.27 -2.60
C GLN A 132 3.55 18.91 -3.19
N GLU A 133 2.37 18.81 -3.80
CA GLU A 133 1.92 17.60 -4.49
C GLU A 133 2.79 17.28 -5.71
N GLN A 134 3.14 18.31 -6.51
CA GLN A 134 4.06 18.15 -7.63
C GLN A 134 5.46 17.72 -7.17
N ALA A 135 6.00 18.38 -6.14
CA ALA A 135 7.31 18.03 -5.57
C ALA A 135 7.32 16.58 -5.05
N SER A 136 6.24 16.15 -4.38
CA SER A 136 6.11 14.79 -3.88
C SER A 136 6.17 13.74 -5.00
N TRP A 137 5.45 13.97 -6.10
CA TRP A 137 5.52 13.11 -7.28
C TRP A 137 6.93 13.10 -7.90
N GLN A 138 7.53 14.28 -8.10
CA GLN A 138 8.85 14.42 -8.73
C GLN A 138 9.95 13.71 -7.93
N ILE A 139 9.97 13.88 -6.61
CA ILE A 139 10.95 13.22 -5.73
C ILE A 139 10.75 11.71 -5.77
N ALA A 140 9.50 11.23 -5.65
CA ALA A 140 9.21 9.79 -5.73
C ALA A 140 9.71 9.19 -7.06
N ARG A 141 9.47 9.87 -8.19
CA ARG A 141 9.97 9.49 -9.52
C ARG A 141 11.50 9.49 -9.58
N ALA A 142 12.15 10.54 -9.11
CA ALA A 142 13.61 10.64 -9.14
C ALA A 142 14.27 9.49 -8.34
N LEU A 143 13.72 9.15 -7.17
CA LEU A 143 14.22 8.06 -6.33
C LEU A 143 14.11 6.69 -7.02
N VAL A 144 12.97 6.37 -7.64
CA VAL A 144 12.79 5.06 -8.31
C VAL A 144 13.50 4.98 -9.66
N GLU A 145 13.70 6.11 -10.33
CA GLU A 145 14.49 6.21 -11.57
C GLU A 145 16.00 6.32 -11.31
N GLN A 146 16.42 6.42 -10.04
CA GLN A 146 17.82 6.66 -9.63
C GLN A 146 18.41 7.93 -10.27
N ARG A 147 17.58 8.95 -10.47
CA ARG A 147 18.02 10.24 -11.01
C ARG A 147 18.40 11.19 -9.88
N PRO A 148 19.44 12.03 -10.07
CA PRO A 148 19.74 13.09 -9.12
C PRO A 148 18.54 14.07 -9.04
N ILE A 149 18.16 14.44 -7.83
CA ILE A 149 17.14 15.47 -7.59
C ILE A 149 17.80 16.82 -7.86
N ILE A 150 17.46 17.47 -8.97
CA ILE A 150 17.98 18.79 -9.31
C ILE A 150 17.03 19.83 -8.69
N SER A 151 17.54 20.56 -7.69
CA SER A 151 16.86 21.70 -7.05
C SER A 151 16.93 22.95 -7.90
#